data_AF-A0A414J1R9-F1
#
_entry.id   AF-A0A414J1R9-F1
#
_cell.length_a   1.000
_cell.length_b   1.000
_cell.length_c   1.000
_cell.angle_alpha   90.00
_cell.angle_beta   90.00
_cell.angle_gamma   90.00
#
_symmetry.space_group_name_H-M   'P 1'
#
loop_
_entity.id
_entity.type
_entity.pdbx_description
1 polymer ?
#
loop_
_entity_poly.entity_id
_entity_poly.type
_entity_poly.pdbx_seq_one_letter_code
_entity_poly.pdbx_strand_id
1 'polypeptide(L)'
;MGITEMLDELKSKARRDEKLRAELLETRKDAQPLSAFCRKCRELGYEIYDMDLITAGEEFYATMRRSTNGGGENSPMLEGEDDFYELFFAGLE
;
A
#
# COMPACT_ATOMS: atom_id res chain seq x y z
N MET A 1 0.19 5.33 -14.56
CA MET A 1 1.21 4.84 -13.61
C MET A 1 0.61 3.63 -12.91
N GLY A 2 1.40 2.59 -12.66
CA GLY A 2 0.93 1.47 -11.84
C GLY A 2 0.75 1.88 -10.37
N ILE A 3 0.01 1.09 -9.59
CA ILE A 3 -0.20 1.37 -8.15
C ILE A 3 1.11 1.48 -7.39
N THR A 4 2.04 0.56 -7.62
CA THR A 4 3.36 0.56 -6.97
C THR A 4 4.16 1.83 -7.30
N GLU A 5 4.11 2.30 -8.55
CA GLU A 5 4.75 3.55 -8.97
C GLU A 5 4.11 4.78 -8.31
N MET A 6 2.77 4.82 -8.26
CA MET A 6 2.04 5.90 -7.60
C MET A 6 2.35 5.97 -6.11
N LEU A 7 2.38 4.82 -5.42
CA LEU A 7 2.73 4.72 -4.02
C LEU A 7 4.17 5.16 -3.75
N ASP A 8 5.12 4.75 -4.59
CA ASP A 8 6.53 5.15 -4.42
C ASP A 8 6.74 6.65 -4.63
N GLU A 9 6.10 7.22 -5.67
CA GLU A 9 6.14 8.67 -5.91
C GLU A 9 5.52 9.44 -4.74
N LEU A 10 4.33 9.04 -4.28
CA LEU A 10 3.63 9.67 -3.16
C LEU A 10 4.47 9.60 -1.88
N LYS A 11 5.08 8.44 -1.58
CA LYS A 11 5.98 8.24 -0.44
C LYS A 11 7.22 9.13 -0.55
N SER A 12 7.83 9.23 -1.73
CA SER A 12 8.98 10.10 -1.97
C SER A 12 8.65 11.57 -1.74
N LYS A 13 7.45 12.02 -2.15
CA LYS A 13 6.94 13.37 -1.86
C LYS A 13 6.70 13.57 -0.37
N ALA A 14 6.01 12.64 0.29
CA ALA A 14 5.72 12.71 1.72
C ALA A 14 7.00 12.72 2.59
N ARG A 15 8.08 12.06 2.17
CA ARG A 15 9.38 12.13 2.87
C ARG A 15 10.03 13.52 2.86
N ARG A 16 9.65 14.39 1.90
CA ARG A 16 10.23 15.73 1.71
C ARG A 16 9.28 16.85 2.12
N ASP A 17 7.98 16.56 2.22
CA ASP A 17 6.92 17.48 2.60
C ASP A 17 6.28 17.00 3.91
N GLU A 18 6.68 17.64 5.01
CA GLU A 18 6.19 17.31 6.36
C GLU A 18 4.69 17.49 6.51
N LYS A 19 4.09 18.45 5.79
CA LYS A 19 2.65 18.68 5.83
C LYS A 19 1.93 17.53 5.15
N LEU A 20 2.38 17.13 3.95
CA LEU A 20 1.83 15.97 3.25
C LEU A 20 1.98 14.69 4.08
N ARG A 21 3.15 14.47 4.71
CA ARG A 21 3.36 13.34 5.62
C ARG A 21 2.35 13.32 6.75
N ALA A 22 2.15 14.46 7.42
CA ALA A 22 1.20 14.57 8.51
C ALA A 22 -0.25 14.32 8.04
N GLU A 23 -0.64 14.87 6.90
CA GLU A 23 -1.97 14.66 6.31
C GLU A 23 -2.23 13.18 5.98
N LEU A 24 -1.23 12.47 5.45
CA LEU A 24 -1.34 11.03 5.18
C LEU A 24 -1.40 10.22 6.48
N LEU A 25 -0.56 10.53 7.47
CA LEU A 25 -0.57 9.84 8.77
C LEU A 25 -1.89 10.04 9.53
N GLU A 26 -2.53 11.20 9.37
CA GLU A 26 -3.83 11.48 10.00
C GLU A 26 -4.93 10.54 9.51
N THR A 27 -4.85 10.04 8.27
CA THR A 27 -5.82 9.08 7.74
C THR A 27 -5.86 7.77 8.54
N ARG A 28 -4.78 7.42 9.25
CA ARG A 28 -4.72 6.24 10.12
C ARG A 28 -5.66 6.32 11.33
N LYS A 29 -6.14 7.51 11.68
CA LYS A 29 -7.07 7.73 12.80
C LYS A 29 -8.54 7.65 12.40
N ASP A 30 -8.84 7.51 11.11
CA ASP A 30 -10.21 7.38 10.60
C ASP A 30 -10.82 6.03 11.01
N ALA A 31 -12.14 5.92 11.02
CA ALA A 31 -12.84 4.66 11.26
C ALA A 31 -12.60 3.65 10.13
N GLN A 32 -12.27 4.12 8.92
CA GLN A 32 -11.90 3.30 7.77
C GLN A 32 -10.56 3.79 7.18
N PRO A 33 -9.42 3.43 7.81
CA PRO A 33 -8.11 3.99 7.48
C PRO A 33 -7.67 3.80 6.02
N LEU A 34 -7.88 2.60 5.46
CA LEU A 34 -7.60 2.29 4.06
C LEU A 34 -8.37 3.22 3.11
N SER A 35 -9.69 3.30 3.29
CA SER A 35 -10.56 4.13 2.46
C SER A 35 -10.24 5.62 2.59
N ALA A 36 -9.92 6.08 3.80
CA ALA A 36 -9.49 7.45 4.06
C ALA A 36 -8.16 7.78 3.35
N PHE A 37 -7.20 6.85 3.39
CA PHE A 37 -5.94 6.97 2.65
C PHE A 37 -6.17 7.00 1.14
N CYS A 38 -6.89 6.03 0.57
CA CYS A 38 -7.19 5.99 -0.86
C CYS A 38 -7.95 7.24 -1.32
N ARG A 39 -8.87 7.78 -0.50
CA ARG A 39 -9.50 9.09 -0.75
C ARG A 39 -8.48 10.21 -0.80
N LYS A 40 -7.57 10.28 0.17
CA LYS A 40 -6.52 11.30 0.22
C LYS A 40 -5.56 11.20 -0.97
N CYS A 41 -5.20 10.00 -1.40
CA CYS A 41 -4.43 9.77 -2.62
C CYS A 41 -5.12 10.37 -3.84
N ARG A 42 -6.43 10.15 -4.00
CA ARG A 42 -7.22 10.68 -5.12
C ARG A 42 -7.34 12.21 -5.08
N GLU A 43 -7.50 12.81 -3.90
CA GLU A 43 -7.45 14.26 -3.73
C GLU A 43 -6.10 14.87 -4.19
N LEU A 44 -5.02 14.10 -4.08
CA LEU A 44 -3.67 14.48 -4.51
C LEU A 44 -3.37 14.13 -5.98
N GLY A 45 -4.36 13.58 -6.71
CA GLY A 45 -4.22 13.21 -8.12
C GLY A 45 -3.71 11.79 -8.38
N TYR A 46 -3.59 10.96 -7.34
CA TYR A 46 -3.23 9.54 -7.47
C TYR A 46 -4.50 8.70 -7.51
N GLU A 47 -4.78 8.07 -8.65
CA GLU A 47 -5.94 7.21 -8.86
C GLU A 47 -5.77 5.85 -8.18
N ILE A 48 -5.64 5.87 -6.85
CA ILE A 48 -5.53 4.68 -5.99
C ILE A 48 -6.89 4.45 -5.33
N TYR A 49 -7.50 3.32 -5.66
CA TYR A 49 -8.77 2.87 -5.06
C TYR A 49 -8.54 1.66 -4.17
N ASP A 50 -9.42 1.48 -3.19
CA ASP A 50 -9.33 0.42 -2.18
C ASP A 50 -9.17 -0.97 -2.81
N MET A 51 -10.06 -1.32 -3.74
CA MET A 51 -10.04 -2.63 -4.41
C MET A 51 -8.78 -2.84 -5.25
N ASP A 52 -8.31 -1.81 -5.94
CA ASP A 52 -7.12 -1.93 -6.77
C ASP A 52 -5.87 -2.11 -5.90
N LEU A 53 -5.80 -1.40 -4.76
CA LEU A 53 -4.70 -1.51 -3.80
C LEU A 53 -4.63 -2.90 -3.16
N ILE A 54 -5.79 -3.43 -2.74
CA ILE A 54 -5.93 -4.80 -2.20
C ILE A 54 -5.51 -5.82 -3.26
N THR A 55 -6.10 -5.74 -4.46
CA THR A 55 -5.83 -6.69 -5.54
C THR A 55 -4.35 -6.69 -5.92
N ALA A 56 -3.73 -5.51 -6.02
CA ALA A 56 -2.31 -5.41 -6.36
C ALA A 56 -1.41 -6.06 -5.30
N GLY A 57 -1.78 -5.96 -4.02
CA GLY A 57 -1.08 -6.64 -2.92
C GLY A 57 -1.22 -8.15 -2.98
N GLU A 58 -2.43 -8.66 -3.18
CA GLU A 58 -2.71 -10.08 -3.35
C GLU A 58 -1.99 -10.68 -4.57
N GLU A 59 -1.99 -9.99 -5.71
CA GLU A 59 -1.29 -10.42 -6.93
C GLU A 59 0.22 -10.46 -6.75
N PHE A 60 0.80 -9.50 -6.03
CA PHE A 60 2.23 -9.47 -5.71
C PHE A 60 2.62 -10.67 -4.84
N TYR A 61 1.85 -10.95 -3.79
CA TYR A 61 2.06 -12.10 -2.93
C TYR A 61 1.89 -13.44 -3.67
N ALA A 62 0.81 -13.59 -4.45
CA ALA A 62 0.54 -14.79 -5.23
C ALA A 62 1.66 -15.10 -6.23
N THR A 63 2.23 -14.07 -6.87
CA THR A 63 3.37 -14.20 -7.77
C THR A 63 4.61 -14.67 -7.02
N MET A 64 4.87 -14.11 -5.83
CA MET A 64 6.01 -14.49 -4.99
C MET A 64 5.91 -15.96 -4.52
N ARG A 65 4.71 -16.44 -4.14
CA ARG A 65 4.46 -17.83 -3.73
C ARG A 65 4.54 -18.84 -4.88
N ARG A 66 4.24 -18.43 -6.12
CA ARG A 66 4.33 -19.30 -7.31
C ARG A 66 5.76 -19.48 -7.83
N SER A 67 6.72 -18.67 -7.38
CA SER A 67 8.09 -18.68 -7.91
C SER A 67 9.03 -19.73 -7.29
N THR A 68 8.55 -20.57 -6.37
CA THR A 68 9.35 -21.70 -5.85
C THR A 68 8.82 -23.02 -6.41
N ASN A 69 9.70 -23.69 -7.15
CA ASN A 69 9.53 -24.99 -7.78
C ASN A 69 8.82 -26.00 -6.83
N GLY A 70 7.50 -26.19 -6.99
CA GLY A 70 6.79 -27.40 -6.58
C GLY A 70 6.48 -27.64 -5.09
N GLY A 71 5.91 -26.68 -4.35
CA GLY A 71 5.46 -26.97 -2.97
C GLY A 71 4.71 -25.85 -2.25
N GLY A 72 3.70 -25.25 -2.89
CA GLY A 72 3.05 -24.00 -2.43
C GLY A 72 2.14 -24.09 -1.20
N GLU A 73 1.89 -25.26 -0.63
CA GLU A 73 0.78 -25.42 0.32
C GLU A 73 1.11 -25.05 1.78
N ASN A 74 2.37 -24.73 2.13
CA ASN A 74 2.79 -24.60 3.53
C ASN A 74 3.72 -23.42 3.88
N SER A 75 3.77 -22.31 3.11
CA SER A 75 4.41 -21.11 3.67
C SER A 75 3.37 -20.33 4.48
N PRO A 76 3.57 -20.12 5.78
CA PRO A 76 2.68 -19.28 6.56
C PRO A 76 2.61 -17.90 5.90
N MET A 77 1.41 -17.34 5.76
CA MET A 77 1.26 -15.90 5.49
C MET A 77 1.94 -15.17 6.64
N LEU A 78 3.03 -14.47 6.36
CA LEU A 78 3.53 -13.47 7.30
C LEU A 78 2.54 -12.31 7.25
N GLU A 79 1.90 -11.99 8.38
CA GLU A 79 0.92 -10.90 8.48
C GLU A 79 1.52 -9.60 7.89
N GLY A 80 0.91 -9.09 6.81
CA GLY A 80 1.17 -7.76 6.27
C GLY A 80 2.08 -7.65 5.03
N GLU A 81 2.61 -8.74 4.47
CA GLU A 81 3.43 -8.66 3.23
C GLU A 81 2.59 -8.45 1.96
N ASP A 82 1.32 -8.80 1.99
CA ASP A 82 0.34 -8.53 0.93
C ASP A 82 -0.40 -7.20 1.10
N ASP A 83 -0.14 -6.48 2.20
CA ASP A 83 -0.83 -5.23 2.51
C ASP A 83 0.02 -4.02 2.08
N PHE A 84 -0.21 -3.54 0.86
CA PHE A 84 0.46 -2.33 0.35
C PHE A 84 0.13 -1.06 1.15
N TYR A 85 -0.98 -1.02 1.88
CA TYR A 85 -1.30 0.09 2.77
C TYR A 85 -0.36 0.08 3.99
N GLU A 86 -0.22 -1.06 4.67
CA GLU A 86 0.70 -1.19 5.81
C GLU A 86 2.16 -0.99 5.37
N LEU A 87 2.57 -1.56 4.23
CA LEU A 87 3.92 -1.39 3.67
C LEU A 87 4.23 0.07 3.32
N PHE A 88 3.25 0.84 2.84
CA PHE A 88 3.41 2.25 2.57
C PHE A 88 3.75 3.03 3.84
N PHE A 89 3.01 2.80 4.93
CA PHE A 89 3.22 3.50 6.20
C PHE A 89 4.48 3.04 6.92
N ALA A 90 4.82 1.75 6.88
CA ALA A 90 6.09 1.26 7.40
C ALA A 90 7.30 1.94 6.72
N GLY A 91 7.18 2.31 5.45
CA GLY A 91 8.19 3.07 4.71
C GLY A 91 8.19 4.58 4.97
N LEU A 92 7.21 5.11 5.71
CA LEU A 92 7.07 6.51 6.10
C LEU A 92 7.37 6.79 7.57
N GLU A 93 7.44 5.77 8.43
CA GLU A 93 7.93 5.87 9.81
C GLU A 93 9.45 6.08 9.84
#